data_AF-A0A8H6DXM4-F1
#
_entry.id   AF-A0A8H6DXM4-F1
#
_cell.length_a   1.000
_cell.length_b   1.000
_cell.length_c   1.000
_cell.angle_alpha   90.00
_cell.angle_beta   90.00
_cell.angle_gamma   90.00
#
_symmetry.space_group_name_H-M   'P 1'
#
loop_
_entity.id
_entity.type
_entity.pdbx_description
1 polymer ?
#
loop_
_entity_poly.entity_id
_entity_poly.type
_entity_poly.pdbx_seq_one_letter_code
_entity_poly.pdbx_strand_id
1 'polypeptide(L)'
;MVTTRSRPQGDFPTAEPSPTKKTPRSRNSTASPAPPDFGVSPSGAASLAKRAVSNAFDEISPPAPAAIDEPTWCHTASKVTLVWLSVSWPLVLWDTLYILLRPHTMAGGALQWPLWKPYETYAAIDYVYGWPGWENHDGFGAAQGVLNAVELILYGIYALTVYNHGQPAVGGTGVEVSKDKGGFFAGGIKVRGKSGNRAVLIGFAAAVMTLSKTLLYYCNEYFSDFANIRHNDWFTLTFLYIIMNGLWIIFPAYMVTVFGTDIITALDYASDPSSKKRN
;
A
#
# COMPACT_ATOMS: atom_id res chain seq x y z
N MET A 1 -40.81 44.23 12.46
CA MET A 1 -41.66 44.47 11.27
C MET A 1 -41.22 43.50 10.19
N VAL A 2 -42.04 42.48 9.91
CA VAL A 2 -41.75 41.39 8.98
C VAL A 2 -42.61 41.60 7.74
N THR A 3 -41.95 41.79 6.59
CA THR A 3 -42.60 42.07 5.30
C THR A 3 -42.94 40.77 4.59
N THR A 4 -44.24 40.50 4.39
CA THR A 4 -44.77 39.34 3.66
C THR A 4 -44.64 39.52 2.14
N ARG A 5 -44.06 38.53 1.44
CA ARG A 5 -44.04 38.47 -0.04
C ARG A 5 -45.27 37.76 -0.58
N SER A 6 -45.94 38.41 -1.52
CA SER A 6 -47.11 37.98 -2.30
C SER A 6 -46.81 36.83 -3.27
N ARG A 7 -47.75 35.88 -3.40
CA ARG A 7 -47.72 34.76 -4.36
C ARG A 7 -48.35 35.18 -5.71
N PRO A 8 -47.79 34.79 -6.87
CA PRO A 8 -48.48 34.95 -8.15
C PRO A 8 -49.58 33.89 -8.34
N GLN A 9 -50.79 34.34 -8.70
CA GLN A 9 -51.84 33.52 -9.30
C GLN A 9 -51.49 33.26 -10.77
N GLY A 10 -51.48 31.99 -11.17
CA GLY A 10 -51.35 31.57 -12.56
C GLY A 10 -52.45 30.56 -12.87
N ASP A 11 -53.24 30.89 -13.88
CA ASP A 11 -54.38 30.13 -14.38
C ASP A 11 -53.93 28.78 -14.99
N PHE A 12 -54.47 27.68 -14.49
CA PHE A 12 -54.33 26.35 -15.08
C PHE A 12 -55.59 26.04 -15.93
N PRO A 13 -55.46 25.74 -17.23
CA PRO A 13 -56.62 25.36 -18.03
C PRO A 13 -57.15 23.96 -17.64
N THR A 14 -58.47 23.87 -17.53
CA THR A 14 -59.27 22.70 -17.16
C THR A 14 -59.19 21.56 -18.18
N ALA A 15 -59.09 20.33 -17.68
CA ALA A 15 -59.09 19.10 -18.47
C ALA A 15 -60.43 18.86 -19.19
N GLU A 16 -60.36 18.53 -20.49
CA GLU A 16 -61.51 18.00 -21.25
C GLU A 16 -61.56 16.45 -21.22
N PRO A 17 -62.77 15.85 -21.20
CA PRO A 17 -62.95 14.40 -21.07
C PRO A 17 -62.76 13.63 -22.39
N SER A 18 -62.16 12.43 -22.28
CA SER A 18 -61.93 11.47 -23.38
C SER A 18 -63.20 10.86 -23.99
N PRO A 19 -63.24 10.60 -25.31
CA PRO A 19 -64.18 9.67 -25.92
C PRO A 19 -63.53 8.33 -26.31
N THR A 20 -64.01 7.27 -25.65
CA THR A 20 -64.33 5.91 -26.15
C THR A 20 -63.57 5.28 -27.35
N LYS A 21 -62.76 4.27 -27.01
CA LYS A 21 -62.61 2.90 -27.58
C LYS A 21 -63.09 2.65 -29.03
N LYS A 22 -62.14 2.33 -29.94
CA LYS A 22 -62.35 1.52 -31.15
C LYS A 22 -61.32 0.38 -31.23
N THR A 23 -61.77 -0.78 -31.72
CA THR A 23 -61.12 -2.10 -31.80
C THR A 23 -59.97 -2.19 -32.82
N PRO A 24 -59.07 -3.20 -32.71
CA PRO A 24 -57.79 -3.22 -33.42
C PRO A 24 -57.91 -3.77 -34.84
N ARG A 25 -57.14 -3.19 -35.78
CA ARG A 25 -56.98 -3.70 -37.14
C ARG A 25 -55.59 -4.33 -37.29
N SER A 26 -55.58 -5.62 -37.61
CA SER A 26 -54.41 -6.46 -37.87
C SER A 26 -53.53 -5.90 -39.01
N ARG A 27 -52.21 -5.90 -38.82
CA ARG A 27 -51.23 -5.98 -39.92
C ARG A 27 -49.91 -6.59 -39.43
N ASN A 28 -49.52 -7.67 -40.09
CA ASN A 28 -48.29 -8.43 -39.89
C ASN A 28 -47.07 -7.81 -40.60
N SER A 29 -45.89 -8.15 -40.05
CA SER A 29 -44.57 -8.30 -40.70
C SER A 29 -43.64 -7.08 -40.80
N THR A 30 -42.57 -7.07 -40.01
CA THR A 30 -41.24 -7.61 -40.41
C THR A 30 -40.27 -7.61 -39.21
N ALA A 31 -39.53 -8.70 -39.05
CA ALA A 31 -38.58 -8.92 -37.94
C ALA A 31 -37.28 -8.14 -38.16
N SER A 32 -36.82 -7.42 -37.14
CA SER A 32 -35.45 -6.89 -37.07
C SER A 32 -34.53 -7.94 -36.42
N PRO A 33 -33.31 -8.17 -36.92
CA PRO A 33 -32.38 -9.12 -36.33
C PRO A 33 -31.92 -8.60 -34.95
N ALA A 34 -31.94 -9.49 -33.96
CA ALA A 34 -31.43 -9.19 -32.62
C ALA A 34 -29.92 -8.87 -32.67
N PRO A 35 -29.40 -7.94 -31.84
CA PRO A 35 -27.97 -7.73 -31.71
C PRO A 35 -27.30 -8.99 -31.14
N PRO A 36 -26.02 -9.26 -31.49
CA PRO A 36 -25.28 -10.38 -30.90
C PRO A 36 -25.15 -10.19 -29.39
N ASP A 37 -25.58 -11.21 -28.67
CA ASP A 37 -25.56 -11.30 -27.21
C ASP A 37 -24.11 -11.49 -26.75
N PHE A 38 -23.40 -10.38 -26.50
CA PHE A 38 -22.14 -10.42 -25.76
C PHE A 38 -22.44 -10.58 -24.27
N GLY A 39 -23.03 -11.73 -23.93
CA GLY A 39 -23.30 -12.15 -22.56
C GLY A 39 -22.00 -12.49 -21.84
N VAL A 40 -21.22 -11.49 -21.43
CA VAL A 40 -20.25 -11.66 -20.35
C VAL A 40 -21.06 -11.85 -19.07
N SER A 41 -21.32 -13.10 -18.72
CA SER A 41 -21.95 -13.45 -17.45
C SER A 41 -21.13 -12.85 -16.29
N PRO A 42 -21.74 -12.16 -15.31
CA PRO A 42 -21.05 -11.59 -14.15
C PRO A 42 -20.22 -12.62 -13.35
N SER A 43 -20.53 -13.92 -13.49
CA SER A 43 -19.81 -15.04 -12.89
C SER A 43 -18.40 -15.27 -13.45
N GLY A 44 -18.15 -14.90 -14.71
CA GLY A 44 -16.85 -15.07 -15.38
C GLY A 44 -15.79 -14.13 -14.82
N ALA A 45 -16.10 -12.84 -14.69
CA ALA A 45 -15.18 -11.85 -14.13
C ALA A 45 -14.85 -12.13 -12.65
N ALA A 46 -15.85 -12.50 -11.85
CA ALA A 46 -15.66 -12.85 -10.45
C ALA A 46 -14.82 -14.12 -10.25
N SER A 47 -14.99 -15.13 -11.11
CA SER A 47 -14.19 -16.37 -11.05
C SER A 47 -12.75 -16.16 -11.53
N LEU A 48 -12.53 -15.32 -12.55
CA LEU A 48 -11.20 -14.90 -12.98
C LEU A 48 -10.48 -14.08 -11.92
N ALA A 49 -11.17 -13.12 -11.28
CA ALA A 49 -10.61 -12.34 -10.18
C ALA A 49 -10.25 -13.24 -8.99
N LYS A 50 -11.13 -14.17 -8.59
CA LYS A 50 -10.83 -15.16 -7.54
C LYS A 50 -9.63 -16.02 -7.88
N ARG A 51 -9.52 -16.48 -9.13
CA ARG A 51 -8.38 -17.28 -9.60
C ARG A 51 -7.08 -16.46 -9.62
N ALA A 52 -7.13 -15.21 -10.09
CA ALA A 52 -5.98 -14.32 -10.08
C ALA A 52 -5.48 -14.04 -8.66
N VAL A 53 -6.41 -13.80 -7.73
CA VAL A 53 -6.11 -13.61 -6.30
C VAL A 53 -5.52 -14.89 -5.70
N SER A 54 -6.11 -16.06 -5.96
CA SER A 54 -5.56 -17.35 -5.49
C SER A 54 -4.14 -17.58 -6.00
N ASN A 55 -3.91 -17.37 -7.30
CA ASN A 55 -2.59 -17.54 -7.90
C ASN A 55 -1.56 -16.57 -7.29
N ALA A 56 -1.96 -15.32 -7.02
CA ALA A 56 -1.08 -14.35 -6.37
C ALA A 56 -0.77 -14.73 -4.91
N PHE A 57 -1.73 -15.29 -4.18
CA PHE A 57 -1.50 -15.84 -2.85
C PHE A 57 -0.55 -17.03 -2.89
N ASP A 58 -0.72 -17.96 -3.84
CA ASP A 58 0.17 -19.11 -4.00
C ASP A 58 1.61 -18.67 -4.32
N GLU A 59 1.77 -17.60 -5.10
CA GLU A 59 3.08 -17.04 -5.45
C GLU A 59 3.78 -16.34 -4.26
N ILE A 60 3.02 -15.80 -3.31
CA ILE A 60 3.53 -15.08 -2.15
C ILE A 60 3.64 -15.99 -0.91
N SER A 61 3.08 -17.20 -0.98
CA SER A 61 3.00 -18.11 0.16
C SER A 61 4.37 -18.55 0.67
N PRO A 62 4.54 -18.74 1.98
CA PRO A 62 5.78 -19.27 2.54
C PRO A 62 6.10 -20.65 1.97
N PRO A 63 7.39 -20.96 1.72
CA PRO A 63 7.78 -22.31 1.34
C PRO A 63 7.44 -23.30 2.46
N ALA A 64 7.01 -24.51 2.09
CA ALA A 64 6.79 -25.58 3.06
C ALA A 64 8.10 -25.91 3.81
N PRO A 65 8.08 -26.27 5.10
CA PRO A 65 9.29 -26.56 5.89
C PRO A 65 10.22 -27.58 5.21
N ALA A 66 9.65 -28.65 4.65
CA ALA A 66 10.42 -29.66 3.94
C ALA A 66 11.13 -29.14 2.69
N ALA A 67 10.61 -28.09 2.03
CA ALA A 67 11.22 -27.48 0.85
C ALA A 67 12.44 -26.61 1.19
N ILE A 68 12.61 -26.24 2.46
CA ILE A 68 13.75 -25.45 2.97
C ILE A 68 14.60 -26.23 3.97
N ASP A 69 14.51 -27.58 3.96
CA ASP A 69 15.23 -28.48 4.86
C ASP A 69 14.96 -28.20 6.35
N GLU A 70 13.70 -27.97 6.71
CA GLU A 70 13.26 -27.74 8.09
C GLU A 70 12.21 -28.76 8.55
N PRO A 71 12.30 -29.26 9.80
CA PRO A 71 11.32 -30.19 10.35
C PRO A 71 10.00 -29.51 10.74
N THR A 72 10.04 -28.21 11.03
CA THR A 72 8.92 -27.39 11.51
C THR A 72 8.91 -26.04 10.81
N TRP A 73 7.79 -25.32 10.87
CA TRP A 73 7.72 -23.95 10.36
C TRP A 73 8.81 -23.06 10.97
N CYS A 74 9.35 -22.18 10.13
CA CYS A 74 10.21 -21.08 10.55
C CYS A 74 9.95 -19.88 9.63
N HIS A 75 10.18 -18.68 10.14
CA HIS A 75 10.02 -17.47 9.34
C HIS A 75 11.05 -17.45 8.22
N THR A 76 10.63 -17.08 7.00
CA THR A 76 11.55 -16.88 5.88
C THR A 76 11.37 -15.52 5.23
N ALA A 77 12.49 -14.85 4.94
CA ALA A 77 12.55 -13.55 4.30
C ALA A 77 13.08 -13.70 2.87
N SER A 78 12.29 -13.31 1.87
CA SER A 78 12.73 -13.25 0.48
C SER A 78 13.83 -12.20 0.28
N LYS A 79 14.68 -12.39 -0.73
CA LYS A 79 15.66 -11.37 -1.11
C LYS A 79 15.04 -10.04 -1.53
N VAL A 80 13.84 -10.05 -2.12
CA VAL A 80 13.10 -8.81 -2.45
C VAL A 80 12.85 -7.99 -1.18
N THR A 81 12.36 -8.64 -0.11
CA THR A 81 12.15 -8.00 1.19
C THR A 81 13.46 -7.46 1.77
N LEU A 82 14.53 -8.25 1.71
CA LEU A 82 15.83 -7.86 2.26
C LEU A 82 16.47 -6.70 1.48
N VAL A 83 16.37 -6.71 0.15
CA VAL A 83 16.85 -5.61 -0.71
C VAL A 83 16.05 -4.34 -0.42
N TRP A 84 14.72 -4.43 -0.37
CA TRP A 84 13.89 -3.29 -0.02
C TRP A 84 14.24 -2.72 1.35
N LEU A 85 14.42 -3.56 2.37
CA LEU A 85 14.86 -3.12 3.70
C LEU A 85 16.25 -2.48 3.68
N SER A 86 17.18 -3.03 2.90
CA SER A 86 18.53 -2.47 2.78
C SER A 86 18.56 -1.07 2.15
N VAL A 87 17.59 -0.77 1.29
CA VAL A 87 17.45 0.54 0.64
C VAL A 87 16.60 1.49 1.48
N SER A 88 15.46 1.02 1.98
CA SER A 88 14.51 1.85 2.73
C SER A 88 15.03 2.25 4.11
N TRP A 89 15.73 1.36 4.82
CA TRP A 89 16.19 1.66 6.18
C TRP A 89 17.16 2.86 6.26
N PRO A 90 18.21 2.97 5.41
CA PRO A 90 19.04 4.17 5.35
C PRO A 90 18.30 5.43 4.91
N LEU A 91 17.35 5.32 3.97
CA LEU A 91 16.56 6.46 3.50
C LEU A 91 15.63 6.99 4.58
N VAL A 92 14.95 6.10 5.32
CA VAL A 92 14.09 6.46 6.44
C VAL A 92 14.91 7.07 7.59
N LEU A 93 16.13 6.58 7.85
CA LEU A 93 17.05 7.21 8.81
C LEU A 93 17.38 8.65 8.39
N TRP A 94 17.77 8.83 7.12
CA TRP A 94 18.12 10.14 6.58
C TRP A 94 16.96 11.12 6.66
N ASP A 95 15.75 10.66 6.36
CA ASP A 95 14.51 11.42 6.42
C ASP A 95 14.08 11.76 7.86
N THR A 96 14.17 10.79 8.76
CA THR A 96 13.91 11.00 10.19
C THR A 96 14.81 12.09 10.75
N LEU A 97 16.11 12.00 10.47
CA LEU A 97 17.08 12.99 10.93
C LEU A 97 16.85 14.35 10.27
N TYR A 98 16.47 14.39 8.99
CA TYR A 98 16.10 15.64 8.33
C TYR A 98 14.97 16.33 9.10
N ILE A 99 13.84 15.64 9.28
CA ILE A 99 12.62 16.23 9.87
C ILE A 99 12.80 16.60 11.34
N LEU A 100 13.40 15.72 12.15
CA LEU A 100 13.51 15.92 13.60
C LEU A 100 14.59 16.92 14.01
N LEU A 101 15.56 17.20 13.14
CA LEU A 101 16.61 18.20 13.40
C LEU A 101 16.32 19.54 12.72
N ARG A 102 15.11 19.76 12.16
CA ARG A 102 14.71 21.07 11.65
C ARG A 102 14.69 22.10 12.78
N PRO A 103 15.14 23.35 12.52
CA PRO A 103 15.48 23.90 11.21
C PRO A 103 16.96 23.73 10.82
N HIS A 104 17.80 23.07 11.64
CA HIS A 104 19.24 22.99 11.39
C HIS A 104 19.60 22.22 10.12
N THR A 105 18.76 21.31 9.68
CA THR A 105 18.88 20.53 8.44
C THR A 105 18.26 21.20 7.22
N MET A 106 17.46 22.27 7.40
CA MET A 106 16.79 23.00 6.32
C MET A 106 17.75 23.95 5.58
N ALA A 107 17.30 24.53 4.47
CA ALA A 107 18.09 25.48 3.69
C ALA A 107 18.59 26.64 4.55
N GLY A 108 19.92 26.84 4.62
CA GLY A 108 20.56 27.84 5.47
C GLY A 108 20.87 27.36 6.91
N GLY A 109 20.49 26.13 7.26
CA GLY A 109 20.76 25.53 8.56
C GLY A 109 22.19 25.02 8.73
N ALA A 110 22.67 24.97 9.98
CA ALA A 110 24.05 24.59 10.31
C ALA A 110 24.43 23.13 9.95
N LEU A 111 23.46 22.22 9.89
CA LEU A 111 23.65 20.81 9.56
C LEU A 111 23.30 20.49 8.11
N GLN A 112 22.80 21.46 7.35
CA GLN A 112 22.32 21.23 5.98
C GLN A 112 23.41 20.66 5.07
N TRP A 113 24.61 21.25 5.10
CA TRP A 113 25.73 20.83 4.27
C TRP A 113 26.63 19.84 5.03
N PRO A 114 27.07 18.73 4.42
CA PRO A 114 26.84 18.31 3.02
C PRO A 114 25.64 17.37 2.84
N LEU A 115 25.17 16.77 3.93
CA LEU A 115 24.33 15.57 3.89
C LEU A 115 22.85 15.84 3.56
N TRP A 116 22.31 17.03 3.85
CA TRP A 116 20.90 17.38 3.62
C TRP A 116 20.72 18.41 2.49
N LYS A 117 21.78 18.72 1.74
CA LYS A 117 21.67 19.62 0.58
C LYS A 117 20.63 19.14 -0.46
N PRO A 118 20.50 17.84 -0.79
CA PRO A 118 19.46 17.38 -1.72
C PRO A 118 18.02 17.64 -1.23
N TYR A 119 17.80 17.70 0.09
CA TYR A 119 16.49 18.02 0.65
C TYR A 119 16.04 19.45 0.34
N GLU A 120 16.94 20.38 -0.01
CA GLU A 120 16.53 21.72 -0.44
C GLU A 120 15.66 21.66 -1.69
N THR A 121 16.03 20.81 -2.66
CA THR A 121 15.24 20.59 -3.87
C THR A 121 13.93 19.90 -3.53
N TYR A 122 13.97 18.86 -2.69
CA TYR A 122 12.76 18.12 -2.31
C TYR A 122 11.77 18.99 -1.53
N ALA A 123 12.26 19.81 -0.59
CA ALA A 123 11.48 20.74 0.21
C ALA A 123 10.91 21.92 -0.60
N ALA A 124 11.47 22.22 -1.76
CA ALA A 124 10.89 23.17 -2.70
C ALA A 124 9.72 22.54 -3.49
N ILE A 125 9.75 21.22 -3.68
CA ILE A 125 8.68 20.47 -4.35
C ILE A 125 7.53 20.21 -3.39
N ASP A 126 7.82 19.69 -2.20
CA ASP A 126 6.81 19.43 -1.17
C ASP A 126 7.02 20.35 0.04
N TYR A 127 6.08 21.26 0.21
CA TYR A 127 6.10 22.24 1.29
C TYR A 127 5.95 21.65 2.69
N VAL A 128 5.50 20.39 2.86
CA VAL A 128 5.55 19.68 4.15
C VAL A 128 6.99 19.58 4.69
N TYR A 129 7.96 19.45 3.78
CA TYR A 129 9.38 19.37 4.11
C TYR A 129 10.03 20.75 4.23
N GLY A 130 9.48 21.77 3.56
CA GLY A 130 10.10 23.10 3.43
C GLY A 130 9.71 24.16 4.46
N TRP A 131 10.24 25.36 4.21
CA TRP A 131 9.98 26.55 5.01
C TRP A 131 8.48 26.87 5.16
N PRO A 132 7.62 26.72 4.13
CA PRO A 132 6.20 27.00 4.30
C PRO A 132 5.54 26.10 5.37
N GLY A 133 5.82 24.80 5.39
CA GLY A 133 5.31 23.90 6.44
C GLY A 133 5.86 24.25 7.83
N TRP A 134 7.14 24.64 7.92
CA TRP A 134 7.77 25.03 9.17
C TRP A 134 7.21 26.35 9.74
N GLU A 135 7.11 27.39 8.92
CA GLU A 135 6.64 28.73 9.31
C GLU A 135 5.15 28.75 9.64
N ASN A 136 4.36 27.91 8.97
CA ASN A 136 2.93 27.74 9.27
C ASN A 136 2.67 26.87 10.51
N HIS A 137 3.71 26.37 11.18
CA HIS A 137 3.60 25.43 12.30
C HIS A 137 2.75 24.19 11.96
N ASP A 138 2.89 23.66 10.75
CA ASP A 138 2.23 22.43 10.35
C ASP A 138 2.87 21.23 11.07
N GLY A 139 2.14 20.69 12.06
CA GLY A 139 2.57 19.55 12.86
C GLY A 139 2.62 18.23 12.08
N PHE A 140 2.02 18.14 10.89
CA PHE A 140 1.90 16.90 10.15
C PHE A 140 3.27 16.32 9.77
N GLY A 141 4.15 17.12 9.18
CA GLY A 141 5.49 16.66 8.77
C GLY A 141 6.32 16.15 9.97
N ALA A 142 6.26 16.83 11.11
CA ALA A 142 6.97 16.38 12.32
C ALA A 142 6.38 15.07 12.88
N ALA A 143 5.05 14.92 12.87
CA ALA A 143 4.39 13.68 13.29
C ALA A 143 4.76 12.49 12.38
N GLN A 144 4.86 12.72 11.05
CA GLN A 144 5.37 11.74 10.10
C GLN A 144 6.81 11.32 10.43
N GLY A 145 7.68 12.29 10.74
CA GLY A 145 9.06 12.04 11.18
C GLY A 145 9.18 11.19 12.45
N VAL A 146 8.25 11.34 13.41
CA VAL A 146 8.20 10.47 14.60
C VAL A 146 7.84 9.02 14.22
N LEU A 147 6.88 8.83 13.31
CA LEU A 147 6.57 7.49 12.80
C LEU A 147 7.73 6.88 12.00
N ASN A 148 8.51 7.71 11.28
CA ASN A 148 9.74 7.27 10.62
C ASN A 148 10.78 6.77 11.64
N ALA A 149 10.92 7.43 12.79
CA ALA A 149 11.80 6.97 13.87
C ALA A 149 11.36 5.61 14.44
N VAL A 150 10.05 5.41 14.63
CA VAL A 150 9.51 4.10 15.07
C VAL A 150 9.76 3.05 14.00
N GLU A 151 9.55 3.38 12.72
CA GLU A 151 9.78 2.49 11.58
C GLU A 151 11.24 2.03 11.54
N LEU A 152 12.16 2.96 11.69
CA LEU A 152 13.59 2.70 11.74
C LEU A 152 13.96 1.70 12.85
N ILE A 153 13.37 1.86 14.04
CA ILE A 153 13.62 0.97 15.18
C ILE A 153 13.07 -0.43 14.88
N LEU A 154 11.81 -0.54 14.43
CA LEU A 154 11.17 -1.84 14.20
C LEU A 154 11.87 -2.61 13.08
N TYR A 155 12.13 -1.97 11.94
CA TYR A 155 12.89 -2.61 10.86
C TYR A 155 14.35 -2.86 11.22
N GLY A 156 14.95 -2.01 12.05
CA GLY A 156 16.28 -2.26 12.61
C GLY A 156 16.33 -3.53 13.46
N ILE A 157 15.35 -3.73 14.35
CA ILE A 157 15.23 -4.95 15.16
C ILE A 157 14.99 -6.18 14.27
N TYR A 158 14.11 -6.07 13.27
CA TYR A 158 13.90 -7.13 12.29
C TYR A 158 15.19 -7.50 11.57
N ALA A 159 15.88 -6.52 10.99
CA ALA A 159 17.12 -6.71 10.24
C ALA A 159 18.23 -7.31 11.12
N LEU A 160 18.39 -6.84 12.37
CA LEU A 160 19.33 -7.40 13.33
C LEU A 160 18.97 -8.84 13.71
N THR A 161 17.68 -9.17 13.80
CA THR A 161 17.26 -10.55 14.10
C THR A 161 17.61 -11.47 12.94
N VAL A 162 17.31 -11.04 11.69
CA VAL A 162 17.68 -11.77 10.47
C VAL A 162 19.20 -11.90 10.34
N TYR A 163 19.97 -10.86 10.65
CA TYR A 163 21.43 -10.90 10.59
C TYR A 163 22.05 -11.88 11.60
N ASN A 164 21.59 -11.82 12.85
CA ASN A 164 22.19 -12.62 13.95
C ASN A 164 21.71 -14.07 13.99
N HIS A 165 20.50 -14.37 13.51
CA HIS A 165 19.87 -15.69 13.62
C HIS A 165 19.51 -16.31 12.27
N GLY A 166 19.74 -15.59 11.18
CA GLY A 166 19.40 -16.01 9.83
C GLY A 166 20.34 -17.09 9.31
N GLN A 167 19.76 -18.04 8.59
CA GLN A 167 20.50 -19.01 7.80
C GLN A 167 20.05 -18.95 6.35
N PRO A 168 20.93 -19.19 5.37
CA PRO A 168 20.52 -19.28 3.98
C PRO A 168 19.42 -20.32 3.78
N ALA A 169 18.44 -19.99 2.95
CA ALA A 169 17.36 -20.87 2.55
C ALA A 169 17.24 -20.89 1.01
N VAL A 170 16.83 -22.04 0.48
CA VAL A 170 16.64 -22.24 -0.97
C VAL A 170 15.51 -21.35 -1.52
N GLY A 171 14.58 -20.94 -0.66
CA GLY A 171 13.52 -19.98 -0.96
C GLY A 171 13.12 -19.14 0.24
N GLY A 172 12.24 -18.17 0.03
CA GLY A 172 11.72 -17.30 1.10
C GLY A 172 10.31 -16.79 0.82
N THR A 173 9.57 -16.43 1.86
CA THR A 173 8.19 -15.95 1.73
C THR A 173 8.12 -14.69 0.87
N GLY A 174 7.25 -14.72 -0.14
CA GLY A 174 7.03 -13.65 -1.10
C GLY A 174 7.57 -13.94 -2.49
N VAL A 175 7.35 -13.00 -3.42
CA VAL A 175 7.72 -13.14 -4.84
C VAL A 175 9.20 -13.52 -5.02
N GLU A 176 9.42 -14.71 -5.58
CA GLU A 176 10.72 -15.14 -6.11
C GLU A 176 10.79 -14.78 -7.60
N VAL A 177 11.51 -13.69 -7.91
CA VAL A 177 11.59 -13.14 -9.29
C VAL A 177 12.29 -14.11 -10.27
N SER A 178 12.83 -15.24 -9.79
CA SER A 178 13.31 -16.31 -10.67
C SER A 178 13.04 -17.70 -10.06
N LYS A 179 12.23 -18.51 -10.76
CA LYS A 179 12.12 -19.97 -10.52
C LYS A 179 13.38 -20.73 -10.94
N ASP A 180 14.25 -20.08 -11.72
CA ASP A 180 15.56 -20.60 -12.08
C ASP A 180 16.53 -20.44 -10.91
N LYS A 181 17.15 -21.57 -10.52
CA LYS A 181 18.22 -21.63 -9.52
C LYS A 181 19.42 -20.80 -9.96
N GLY A 182 19.42 -19.49 -9.71
CA GLY A 182 20.55 -18.61 -10.04
C GLY A 182 20.26 -17.12 -10.18
N GLY A 183 19.00 -16.66 -10.17
CA GLY A 183 18.70 -15.23 -10.25
C GLY A 183 19.14 -14.45 -9.00
N PHE A 184 19.45 -13.16 -9.16
CA PHE A 184 19.87 -12.28 -8.05
C PHE A 184 18.86 -12.29 -6.88
N PHE A 185 17.57 -12.39 -7.20
CA PHE A 185 16.44 -12.45 -6.27
C PHE A 185 16.02 -13.88 -5.86
N ALA A 186 16.76 -14.92 -6.26
CA ALA A 186 16.50 -16.30 -5.84
C ALA A 186 16.98 -16.56 -4.41
N GLY A 187 16.20 -17.36 -3.68
CA GLY A 187 16.49 -17.77 -2.31
C GLY A 187 16.05 -16.77 -1.24
N GLY A 188 16.38 -17.08 0.00
CA GLY A 188 15.99 -16.27 1.14
C GLY A 188 16.84 -16.53 2.37
N ILE A 189 16.45 -15.91 3.47
CA ILE A 189 17.01 -16.15 4.80
C ILE A 189 15.91 -16.71 5.68
N LYS A 190 16.17 -17.86 6.31
CA LYS A 190 15.28 -18.46 7.31
C LYS A 190 15.73 -18.14 8.72
N VAL A 191 14.78 -17.87 9.62
CA VAL A 191 15.01 -17.59 11.03
C VAL A 191 14.15 -18.53 11.86
N ARG A 192 14.79 -19.39 12.65
CA ARG A 192 14.12 -20.45 13.42
C ARG A 192 13.59 -19.97 14.77
N GLY A 193 12.59 -20.70 15.27
CA GLY A 193 12.13 -20.62 16.65
C GLY A 193 11.61 -19.25 17.07
N LYS A 194 11.71 -18.94 18.37
CA LYS A 194 11.16 -17.71 18.97
C LYS A 194 11.66 -16.43 18.28
N SER A 195 12.91 -16.42 17.81
CA SER A 195 13.47 -15.27 17.08
C SER A 195 12.73 -15.02 15.77
N GLY A 196 12.42 -16.08 15.01
CA GLY A 196 11.63 -15.99 13.77
C GLY A 196 10.21 -15.49 14.03
N ASN A 197 9.54 -16.04 15.05
CA ASN A 197 8.19 -15.63 15.44
C ASN A 197 8.12 -14.13 15.80
N ARG A 198 9.12 -13.64 16.54
CA ARG A 198 9.20 -12.22 16.92
C ARG A 198 9.55 -11.34 15.73
N ALA A 199 10.47 -11.79 14.87
CA ALA A 199 10.87 -11.06 13.67
C ALA A 199 9.66 -10.82 12.77
N VAL A 200 8.92 -11.86 12.38
CA VAL A 200 7.78 -11.72 11.47
C VAL A 200 6.70 -10.79 12.04
N LEU A 201 6.43 -10.87 13.34
CA LEU A 201 5.45 -9.98 13.99
C LEU A 201 5.90 -8.51 14.00
N ILE A 202 7.17 -8.25 14.30
CA ILE A 202 7.76 -6.90 14.29
C ILE A 202 7.76 -6.34 12.86
N GLY A 203 8.19 -7.14 11.89
CA GLY A 203 8.18 -6.76 10.48
C GLY A 203 6.78 -6.45 9.97
N PHE A 204 5.79 -7.27 10.33
CA PHE A 204 4.39 -7.03 9.98
C PHE A 204 3.86 -5.72 10.58
N ALA A 205 4.09 -5.48 11.87
CA ALA A 205 3.65 -4.24 12.53
C ALA A 205 4.29 -3.00 11.90
N ALA A 206 5.60 -3.06 11.59
CA ALA A 206 6.30 -2.00 10.89
C ALA A 206 5.68 -1.73 9.51
N ALA A 207 5.45 -2.78 8.71
CA ALA A 207 4.87 -2.64 7.37
C ALA A 207 3.45 -2.04 7.38
N VAL A 208 2.59 -2.47 8.30
CA VAL A 208 1.24 -1.90 8.47
C VAL A 208 1.34 -0.43 8.84
N MET A 209 2.23 -0.07 9.75
CA MET A 209 2.42 1.32 10.18
C MET A 209 2.95 2.19 9.03
N THR A 210 3.98 1.75 8.31
CA THR A 210 4.53 2.47 7.15
C THR A 210 3.44 2.69 6.12
N LEU A 211 2.69 1.65 5.75
CA LEU A 211 1.60 1.76 4.78
C LEU A 211 0.54 2.77 5.23
N SER A 212 0.08 2.65 6.47
CA SER A 212 -0.96 3.54 7.04
C SER A 212 -0.51 4.99 7.05
N LYS A 213 0.74 5.22 7.46
CA LYS A 213 1.39 6.54 7.48
C LYS A 213 1.43 7.16 6.08
N THR A 214 1.91 6.41 5.08
CA THR A 214 2.02 6.90 3.70
C THR A 214 0.65 7.18 3.10
N LEU A 215 -0.34 6.31 3.33
CA LEU A 215 -1.72 6.57 2.90
C LEU A 215 -2.28 7.84 3.53
N LEU A 216 -2.05 8.04 4.83
CA LEU A 216 -2.45 9.26 5.53
C LEU A 216 -1.80 10.51 4.93
N TYR A 217 -0.53 10.43 4.51
CA TYR A 217 0.16 11.51 3.80
C TYR A 217 -0.51 11.89 2.48
N TYR A 218 -0.87 10.92 1.65
CA TYR A 218 -1.63 11.20 0.42
C TYR A 218 -3.05 11.72 0.71
N CYS A 219 -3.73 11.19 1.72
CA CYS A 219 -5.04 11.68 2.14
C CYS A 219 -4.96 13.14 2.63
N ASN A 220 -3.94 13.47 3.42
CA ASN A 220 -3.72 14.84 3.90
C ASN A 220 -3.56 15.81 2.72
N GLU A 221 -2.78 15.43 1.70
CA GLU A 221 -2.58 16.25 0.53
C GLU A 221 -3.87 16.41 -0.29
N TYR A 222 -4.63 15.32 -0.47
CA TYR A 222 -5.92 15.36 -1.16
C TYR A 222 -6.95 16.24 -0.44
N PHE A 223 -7.05 16.12 0.89
CA PHE A 223 -8.00 16.91 1.69
C PHE A 223 -7.56 18.36 1.91
N SER A 224 -6.32 18.70 1.57
CA SER A 224 -5.78 20.06 1.63
C SER A 224 -5.74 20.73 0.26
N ASP A 225 -6.56 20.28 -0.71
CA ASP A 225 -6.60 20.78 -2.09
C ASP A 225 -5.22 20.84 -2.76
N PHE A 226 -4.37 19.85 -2.45
CA PHE A 226 -2.99 19.74 -2.92
C PHE A 226 -2.13 20.99 -2.60
N ALA A 227 -2.39 21.64 -1.46
CA ALA A 227 -1.74 22.89 -1.08
C ALA A 227 -0.20 22.83 -1.06
N ASN A 228 0.39 21.67 -0.77
CA ASN A 228 1.84 21.55 -0.64
C ASN A 228 2.54 21.19 -1.94
N ILE A 229 1.83 20.70 -2.96
CA ILE A 229 2.45 20.21 -4.19
C ILE A 229 1.90 20.83 -5.48
N ARG A 230 0.73 21.48 -5.46
CA ARG A 230 0.05 21.96 -6.69
C ARG A 230 0.83 23.00 -7.49
N HIS A 231 1.84 23.64 -6.90
CA HIS A 231 2.67 24.65 -7.57
C HIS A 231 3.69 24.05 -8.54
N ASN A 232 3.91 22.74 -8.49
CA ASN A 232 4.88 22.05 -9.34
C ASN A 232 4.30 21.72 -10.71
N ASP A 233 5.18 21.59 -11.71
CA ASP A 233 4.81 21.07 -13.01
C ASP A 233 4.55 19.54 -12.96
N TRP A 234 3.80 19.04 -13.95
CA TRP A 234 3.41 17.63 -14.02
C TRP A 234 4.58 16.64 -14.09
N PHE A 235 5.70 17.03 -14.71
CA PHE A 235 6.86 16.16 -14.81
C PHE A 235 7.52 16.00 -13.44
N THR A 236 7.78 17.11 -12.74
CA THR A 236 8.29 17.12 -11.36
C THR A 236 7.41 16.30 -10.43
N LEU A 237 6.09 16.53 -10.45
CA LEU A 237 5.15 15.77 -9.63
C LEU A 237 5.18 14.27 -9.90
N THR A 238 5.19 13.87 -11.17
CA THR A 238 5.14 12.46 -11.53
C THR A 238 6.39 11.72 -11.03
N PHE A 239 7.57 12.24 -11.31
CA PHE A 239 8.82 11.52 -11.04
C PHE A 239 9.34 11.69 -9.61
N LEU A 240 9.21 12.89 -9.03
CA LEU A 240 9.82 13.20 -7.73
C LEU A 240 8.85 13.11 -6.57
N TYR A 241 7.54 13.16 -6.81
CA TYR A 241 6.52 12.99 -5.78
C TYR A 241 5.78 11.65 -5.92
N ILE A 242 5.09 11.41 -7.04
CA ILE A 242 4.18 10.27 -7.20
C ILE A 242 4.95 8.95 -7.22
N ILE A 243 5.96 8.82 -8.09
CA ILE A 243 6.71 7.56 -8.22
C ILE A 243 7.49 7.27 -6.93
N MET A 244 8.20 8.26 -6.38
CA MET A 244 9.01 8.08 -5.17
C MET A 244 8.14 7.67 -3.98
N ASN A 245 7.09 8.43 -3.65
CA ASN A 245 6.20 8.08 -2.53
C ASN A 245 5.37 6.82 -2.83
N GLY A 246 5.07 6.52 -4.10
CA GLY A 246 4.37 5.32 -4.52
C GLY A 246 5.10 4.02 -4.17
N LEU A 247 6.44 4.03 -4.15
CA LEU A 247 7.24 2.88 -3.68
C LEU A 247 6.95 2.57 -2.20
N TRP A 248 6.70 3.59 -1.37
CA TRP A 248 6.32 3.45 0.05
C TRP A 248 4.85 3.06 0.26
N ILE A 249 4.07 2.89 -0.81
CA ILE A 249 2.78 2.20 -0.77
C ILE A 249 2.98 0.75 -1.22
N ILE A 250 3.60 0.55 -2.38
CA ILE A 250 3.72 -0.77 -3.02
C ILE A 250 4.50 -1.74 -2.15
N PHE A 251 5.70 -1.37 -1.68
CA PHE A 251 6.55 -2.29 -0.92
C PHE A 251 6.01 -2.58 0.48
N PRO A 252 5.55 -1.59 1.27
CA PRO A 252 4.89 -1.89 2.54
C PRO A 252 3.63 -2.72 2.38
N ALA A 253 2.79 -2.47 1.37
CA ALA A 253 1.63 -3.33 1.08
C ALA A 253 2.04 -4.77 0.74
N TYR A 254 3.08 -4.95 -0.07
CA TYR A 254 3.69 -6.26 -0.34
C TYR A 254 4.20 -6.92 0.95
N MET A 255 4.89 -6.19 1.83
CA MET A 255 5.40 -6.75 3.08
C MET A 255 4.27 -7.11 4.07
N VAL A 256 3.19 -6.33 4.10
CA VAL A 256 2.00 -6.66 4.90
C VAL A 256 1.40 -7.99 4.43
N THR A 257 1.27 -8.21 3.11
CA THR A 257 0.72 -9.47 2.61
C THR A 257 1.68 -10.64 2.86
N VAL A 258 2.97 -10.48 2.57
CA VAL A 258 4.02 -11.49 2.80
C VAL A 258 4.12 -11.91 4.27
N PHE A 259 4.26 -10.95 5.19
CA PHE A 259 4.37 -11.28 6.61
C PHE A 259 3.04 -11.76 7.18
N GLY A 260 1.92 -11.25 6.67
CA GLY A 260 0.58 -11.73 7.05
C GLY A 260 0.36 -13.19 6.66
N THR A 261 0.71 -13.59 5.44
CA THR A 261 0.61 -15.00 5.01
C THR A 261 1.54 -15.90 5.80
N ASP A 262 2.74 -15.42 6.16
CA ASP A 262 3.68 -16.18 6.99
C ASP A 262 3.15 -16.40 8.42
N ILE A 263 2.55 -15.36 9.02
CA ILE A 263 1.89 -15.47 10.34
C ILE A 263 0.73 -16.46 10.28
N ILE A 264 -0.15 -16.37 9.28
CA ILE A 264 -1.27 -17.29 9.12
C ILE A 264 -0.77 -18.73 8.98
N THR A 265 0.21 -18.95 8.10
CA THR A 265 0.83 -20.28 7.89
C THR A 265 1.40 -20.83 9.19
N ALA A 266 2.11 -20.01 9.98
CA ALA A 266 2.65 -20.41 11.27
C ALA A 266 1.56 -20.86 12.25
N LEU A 267 0.44 -20.12 12.29
CA LEU A 267 -0.71 -20.43 13.15
C LEU A 267 -1.39 -21.73 12.71
N ASP A 268 -1.54 -21.95 11.40
CA ASP A 268 -2.12 -23.17 10.85
C ASP A 268 -1.27 -24.39 11.26
N TYR A 269 0.05 -24.33 11.10
CA TYR A 269 0.97 -25.39 11.56
C TYR A 269 0.92 -25.62 13.07
N ALA A 270 0.73 -24.58 13.87
CA ALA A 270 0.60 -24.69 15.31
C ALA A 270 -0.75 -25.30 15.75
N SER A 271 -1.79 -25.11 14.94
CA SER A 271 -3.13 -25.64 15.20
C SER A 271 -3.33 -27.08 14.73
N ASP A 272 -2.50 -27.57 13.81
CA ASP A 272 -2.61 -28.92 13.25
C ASP A 272 -2.36 -30.00 14.33
N PRO A 273 -3.34 -30.87 14.64
CA PRO A 273 -3.21 -31.93 15.63
C PRO A 273 -2.06 -32.92 15.35
N SER A 274 -1.65 -33.06 14.09
CA SER A 274 -0.55 -33.94 13.68
C SER A 274 0.83 -33.41 14.10
N SER A 275 0.94 -32.11 14.35
CA SER A 275 2.15 -31.44 14.85
C SER A 275 2.58 -31.95 16.23
N LYS A 276 1.62 -32.31 17.10
CA LYS A 276 1.89 -32.89 18.44
C LYS A 276 2.59 -34.25 18.42
N LYS A 277 2.54 -35.00 17.31
CA LYS A 277 3.16 -36.34 17.20
C LYS A 277 4.63 -36.31 16.74
N ARG A 278 5.16 -35.15 16.35
CA ARG A 278 6.54 -35.00 15.81
C ARG A 278 7.56 -34.45 16.81
N ASN A 279 7.16 -34.15 18.03
CA ASN A 279 8.05 -33.70 19.13
C ASN A 279 8.40 -34.86 20.06
#